data_AF-A0A345ILN4-F1
#
_entry.id   AF-A0A345ILN4-F1
#
_cell.length_a   1.000
_cell.length_b   1.000
_cell.length_c   1.000
_cell.angle_alpha   90.00
_cell.angle_beta   90.00
_cell.angle_gamma   90.00
#
_symmetry.space_group_name_H-M   'P 1'
#
loop_
_entity.id
_entity.type
_entity.pdbx_description
1 polymer ?
#
loop_
_entity_poly.entity_id
_entity_poly.type
_entity_poly.pdbx_seq_one_letter_code
_entity_poly.pdbx_strand_id
1 'polypeptide(L)'
;MTLFELPTQDIANRKARERAVKEEVTKRIHALADKLDWCHLNIPQKTKHYEEWAVDPELGGKIAAIMGQEKVHMFIKDTVMRAYRRSKRLPLEQLLKNMGIQHGSLIRSYEKPHALLYDHSHLYTLTVAKEWRMAMLSAYERAAQASEKVEQNRLFITDHRVDRFVDQSYRNLIEAAGKRLDVEVYWVM
;
A
#
# COMPACT_ATOMS: atom_id res chain seq x y z
N MET A 1 39.44 36.04 5.07
CA MET A 1 38.32 35.09 5.23
C MET A 1 37.96 34.54 3.87
N THR A 2 38.61 33.45 3.46
CA THR A 2 38.31 32.75 2.20
C THR A 2 37.11 31.83 2.43
N LEU A 3 35.99 32.15 1.78
CA LEU A 3 34.86 31.25 1.62
C LEU A 3 35.35 30.03 0.82
N PHE A 4 35.45 28.88 1.51
CA PHE A 4 35.69 27.58 0.89
C PHE A 4 34.44 27.19 0.09
N GLU A 5 34.40 27.55 -1.19
CA GLU A 5 33.47 26.95 -2.14
C GLU A 5 33.90 25.49 -2.34
N LEU A 6 33.19 24.56 -1.71
CA LEU A 6 33.34 23.14 -2.03
C LEU A 6 32.95 22.94 -3.51
N PRO A 7 33.79 22.30 -4.34
CA PRO A 7 33.51 22.14 -5.76
C PRO A 7 32.21 21.35 -5.94
N THR A 8 31.28 21.90 -6.73
CA THR A 8 29.93 21.37 -6.98
C THR A 8 29.92 19.89 -7.40
N GLN A 9 31.00 19.41 -8.04
CA GLN A 9 31.18 18.01 -8.44
C GLN A 9 31.32 17.04 -7.26
N ASP A 10 31.97 17.43 -6.16
CA ASP A 10 32.16 16.56 -4.99
C ASP A 10 30.85 16.33 -4.24
N ILE A 11 30.02 17.38 -4.13
CA ILE A 11 28.68 17.31 -3.55
C ILE A 11 27.77 16.40 -4.39
N ALA A 12 27.83 16.52 -5.72
CA ALA A 12 27.04 15.68 -6.64
C ALA A 12 27.44 14.20 -6.51
N ASN A 13 28.74 13.90 -6.47
CA ASN A 13 29.26 12.54 -6.30
C ASN A 13 28.84 11.93 -4.96
N ARG A 14 28.92 12.70 -3.87
CA ARG A 14 28.45 12.27 -2.56
C ARG A 14 26.95 11.93 -2.57
N LYS A 15 26.12 12.81 -3.10
CA LYS A 15 24.66 12.57 -3.19
C LYS A 15 24.32 11.34 -4.04
N ALA A 16 25.04 11.14 -5.15
CA ALA A 16 24.88 9.95 -5.99
C ALA A 16 25.23 8.66 -5.23
N ARG A 17 26.33 8.66 -4.47
CA ARG A 17 26.72 7.52 -3.62
C ARG A 17 25.71 7.24 -2.51
N GLU A 18 25.23 8.28 -1.81
CA GLU A 18 24.20 8.15 -0.78
C GLU A 18 22.90 7.55 -1.36
N ARG A 19 22.52 7.97 -2.56
CA ARG A 19 21.36 7.43 -3.28
C ARG A 19 21.55 5.95 -3.63
N ALA A 20 22.71 5.57 -4.17
CA ALA A 20 23.00 4.18 -4.52
C ALA A 20 22.91 3.25 -3.30
N VAL A 21 23.47 3.67 -2.14
CA VAL A 21 23.38 2.90 -0.89
C VAL A 21 21.92 2.75 -0.42
N LYS A 22 21.13 3.84 -0.46
CA LYS A 22 19.70 3.78 -0.10
C LYS A 22 18.93 2.84 -1.01
N GLU A 23 19.21 2.84 -2.32
CA GLU A 23 18.57 1.95 -3.29
C GLU A 23 18.97 0.47 -3.06
N GLU A 24 20.24 0.18 -2.79
CA GLU A 24 20.73 -1.17 -2.44
C GLU A 24 20.02 -1.71 -1.20
N VAL A 25 20.03 -0.94 -0.09
CA VAL A 25 19.38 -1.34 1.16
C VAL A 25 17.88 -1.51 0.97
N THR A 26 17.23 -0.62 0.21
CA THR A 26 15.80 -0.73 -0.11
C THR A 26 15.49 -2.05 -0.80
N LYS A 27 16.24 -2.41 -1.86
CA LYS A 27 16.07 -3.68 -2.57
C LYS A 27 16.27 -4.89 -1.65
N ARG A 28 17.27 -4.84 -0.77
CA ARG A 28 17.57 -5.94 0.16
C ARG A 28 16.47 -6.12 1.21
N ILE A 29 15.96 -5.02 1.77
CA ILE A 29 14.83 -5.05 2.71
C ILE A 29 13.57 -5.56 2.01
N HIS A 30 13.29 -5.15 0.76
CA HIS A 30 12.15 -5.68 0.00
C HIS A 30 12.26 -7.19 -0.22
N ALA A 31 13.45 -7.69 -0.56
CA ALA A 31 13.68 -9.13 -0.70
C ALA A 31 13.52 -9.90 0.62
N LEU A 32 13.92 -9.31 1.76
CA LEU A 32 13.67 -9.89 3.08
C LEU A 32 12.18 -9.90 3.42
N ALA A 33 11.47 -8.80 3.13
CA ALA A 33 10.03 -8.70 3.32
C ALA A 33 9.28 -9.75 2.49
N ASP A 34 9.70 -10.02 1.26
CA ASP A 34 9.16 -11.09 0.44
C ASP A 34 9.37 -12.47 1.07
N LYS A 35 10.59 -12.76 1.55
CA LYS A 35 10.89 -14.04 2.23
C LYS A 35 10.10 -14.26 3.52
N LEU A 36 9.80 -13.17 4.23
CA LEU A 36 9.03 -13.21 5.47
C LEU A 36 7.51 -13.26 5.25
N ASP A 37 7.06 -13.20 4.00
CA ASP A 37 5.66 -12.99 3.65
C ASP A 37 5.06 -11.81 4.42
N TRP A 38 5.72 -10.65 4.30
CA TRP A 38 5.51 -9.47 5.14
C TRP A 38 4.05 -9.05 5.29
N CYS A 39 3.22 -9.24 4.25
CA CYS A 39 1.80 -8.87 4.29
C CYS A 39 1.05 -9.63 5.39
N HIS A 40 1.42 -10.87 5.65
CA HIS A 40 0.77 -11.77 6.61
C HIS A 40 1.29 -11.64 8.05
N LEU A 41 2.37 -10.89 8.28
CA LEU A 41 2.86 -10.64 9.64
C LEU A 41 1.92 -9.71 10.42
N ASN A 42 1.72 -10.00 11.70
CA ASN A 42 1.01 -9.12 12.63
C ASN A 42 1.89 -7.93 13.08
N ILE A 43 1.32 -7.00 13.86
CA ILE A 43 2.02 -5.77 14.27
C ILE A 43 3.27 -6.10 15.12
N PRO A 44 3.20 -6.93 16.18
CA PRO A 44 4.39 -7.32 16.95
C PRO A 44 5.50 -7.94 16.10
N GLN A 45 5.17 -8.86 15.18
CA GLN A 45 6.14 -9.47 14.27
C GLN A 45 6.81 -8.43 13.38
N LYS A 46 6.02 -7.50 12.81
CA LYS A 46 6.55 -6.39 11.99
C LYS A 46 7.47 -5.48 12.80
N THR A 47 7.09 -5.13 14.04
CA THR A 47 7.92 -4.29 14.93
C THR A 47 9.28 -4.94 15.20
N LYS A 48 9.30 -6.24 15.53
CA LYS A 48 10.54 -6.98 15.76
C LYS A 48 11.50 -6.88 14.57
N HIS A 49 11.01 -7.08 13.35
CA HIS A 49 11.85 -6.97 12.16
C HIS A 49 12.32 -5.54 11.86
N TYR A 50 11.51 -4.52 12.15
CA TYR A 50 11.96 -3.14 12.03
C TYR A 50 13.12 -2.82 12.98
N GLU A 51 13.07 -3.33 14.21
CA GLU A 51 14.14 -3.17 15.19
C GLU A 51 15.42 -3.91 14.73
N GLU A 52 15.29 -5.17 14.31
CA GLU A 52 16.39 -5.98 13.78
C GLU A 52 17.06 -5.31 12.57
N TRP A 53 16.29 -4.88 11.58
CA TRP A 53 16.83 -4.23 10.38
C TRP A 53 17.46 -2.87 10.67
N ALA A 54 16.99 -2.16 11.70
CA ALA A 54 17.54 -0.86 12.06
C ALA A 54 18.95 -0.97 12.68
N VAL A 55 19.27 -2.08 13.36
CA VAL A 55 20.58 -2.30 13.98
C VAL A 55 21.51 -3.21 13.15
N ASP A 56 21.00 -3.86 12.12
CA ASP A 56 21.77 -4.69 11.20
C ASP A 56 22.85 -3.84 10.48
N PRO A 57 24.15 -4.21 10.58
CA PRO A 57 25.24 -3.44 9.97
C PRO A 57 25.14 -3.28 8.44
N GLU A 58 24.59 -4.28 7.76
CA GLU A 58 24.44 -4.32 6.30
C GLU A 58 23.17 -3.63 5.79
N LEU A 59 22.21 -3.34 6.68
CA LEU A 59 20.97 -2.64 6.36
C LEU A 59 20.94 -1.27 7.05
N GLY A 60 20.60 -1.26 8.34
CA GLY A 60 20.47 -0.06 9.15
C GLY A 60 21.79 0.68 9.32
N GLY A 61 22.89 -0.03 9.51
CA GLY A 61 24.23 0.55 9.65
C GLY A 61 24.66 1.36 8.42
N LYS A 62 24.41 0.85 7.21
CA LYS A 62 24.67 1.58 5.95
C LYS A 62 23.84 2.86 5.83
N ILE A 63 22.59 2.85 6.30
CA ILE A 63 21.72 4.04 6.31
C ILE A 63 22.15 5.02 7.42
N ALA A 64 22.56 4.51 8.58
CA ALA A 64 23.01 5.30 9.72
C ALA A 64 24.20 6.19 9.36
N ALA A 65 25.14 5.67 8.57
CA ALA A 65 26.27 6.43 8.04
C ALA A 65 25.87 7.65 7.19
N ILE A 66 24.64 7.69 6.67
CA ILE A 66 24.12 8.79 5.84
C ILE A 66 23.30 9.79 6.66
N MET A 67 22.49 9.33 7.61
CA MET A 67 21.47 10.17 8.26
C MET A 67 21.44 10.16 9.79
N GLY A 68 22.29 9.35 10.43
CA GLY A 68 22.25 9.10 11.87
C GLY A 68 21.37 7.91 12.23
N GLN A 69 21.77 7.17 13.27
CA GLN A 69 21.10 5.95 13.73
C GLN A 69 19.64 6.21 14.16
N GLU A 70 19.38 7.37 14.74
CA GLU A 70 18.08 7.78 15.27
C GLU A 70 16.99 7.90 14.19
N LYS A 71 17.39 8.10 12.92
CA LYS A 71 16.45 8.22 11.79
C LYS A 71 16.25 6.92 11.01
N VAL A 72 17.09 5.91 11.25
CA VAL A 72 17.09 4.66 10.47
C VAL A 72 15.76 3.93 10.56
N HIS A 73 15.24 3.72 11.78
CA HIS A 73 13.98 3.01 11.99
C HIS A 73 12.82 3.68 11.25
N MET A 74 12.72 5.01 11.35
CA MET A 74 11.69 5.80 10.65
C MET A 74 11.87 5.73 9.12
N PHE A 75 13.10 5.83 8.63
CA PHE A 75 13.40 5.70 7.20
C PHE A 75 12.97 4.34 6.64
N ILE A 76 13.32 3.25 7.33
CA ILE A 76 12.93 1.89 6.91
C ILE A 76 11.41 1.76 6.91
N LYS A 77 10.73 2.15 7.99
CA LYS A 77 9.28 1.99 8.14
C LYS A 77 8.46 2.84 7.15
N ASP A 78 8.77 4.13 7.06
CA ASP A 78 7.91 5.11 6.40
C ASP A 78 8.35 5.44 4.96
N THR A 79 9.60 5.14 4.59
CA THR A 79 10.09 5.27 3.21
C THR A 79 10.19 3.91 2.54
N VAL A 80 11.07 3.04 3.02
CA VAL A 80 11.39 1.76 2.35
C VAL A 80 10.17 0.85 2.31
N MET A 81 9.56 0.56 3.47
CA MET A 81 8.43 -0.35 3.55
C MET A 81 7.13 0.27 3.05
N ARG A 82 7.03 1.60 3.01
CA ARG A 82 5.92 2.28 2.33
C ARG A 82 5.99 2.10 0.81
N ALA A 83 7.19 2.11 0.23
CA ALA A 83 7.39 1.79 -1.18
C ALA A 83 7.09 0.31 -1.46
N TYR A 84 7.55 -0.59 -0.59
CA TYR A 84 7.23 -2.03 -0.67
C TYR A 84 5.72 -2.28 -0.68
N ARG A 85 4.98 -1.74 0.29
CA ARG A 85 3.52 -1.91 0.34
C ARG A 85 2.83 -1.39 -0.91
N ARG A 86 3.33 -0.30 -1.49
CA ARG A 86 2.83 0.24 -2.76
C ARG A 86 3.12 -0.69 -3.94
N SER A 87 4.31 -1.28 -4.02
CA SER A 87 4.66 -2.20 -5.12
C SER A 87 3.95 -3.54 -5.04
N LYS A 88 3.53 -3.97 -3.85
CA LYS A 88 2.76 -5.22 -3.65
C LYS A 88 1.25 -5.05 -3.84
N ARG A 89 0.74 -3.82 -3.88
CA ARG A 89 -0.68 -3.59 -4.17
C ARG A 89 -0.94 -3.94 -5.64
N LEU A 90 -1.76 -4.96 -5.88
CA LEU A 90 -2.26 -5.24 -7.22
C LEU A 90 -3.06 -4.01 -7.72
N PRO A 91 -2.72 -3.42 -8.88
CA PRO A 91 -3.53 -2.36 -9.47
C PRO A 91 -4.96 -2.86 -9.69
N LEU A 92 -5.96 -2.01 -9.43
CA LEU A 92 -7.36 -2.45 -9.51
C LEU A 92 -7.73 -2.83 -10.96
N GLU A 93 -7.19 -2.14 -11.96
CA GLU A 93 -7.35 -2.48 -13.38
C GLU A 93 -6.86 -3.90 -13.68
N GLN A 94 -5.70 -4.27 -13.13
CA GLN A 94 -5.13 -5.60 -13.32
C GLN A 94 -5.96 -6.67 -12.59
N LEU A 95 -6.50 -6.34 -11.41
CA LEU A 95 -7.42 -7.23 -10.70
C LEU A 95 -8.68 -7.49 -11.54
N LEU A 96 -9.33 -6.43 -12.03
CA LEU A 96 -10.53 -6.54 -12.87
C LEU A 96 -10.26 -7.41 -14.11
N LYS A 97 -9.13 -7.17 -14.78
CA LYS A 97 -8.67 -7.98 -15.92
C LYS A 97 -8.47 -9.45 -15.55
N ASN A 98 -7.79 -9.73 -14.44
CA ASN A 98 -7.54 -11.10 -13.98
C ASN A 98 -8.83 -11.84 -13.62
N MET A 99 -9.84 -11.12 -13.13
CA MET A 99 -11.17 -11.66 -12.83
C MET A 99 -12.07 -11.78 -14.06
N GLY A 100 -11.61 -11.35 -15.24
CA GLY A 100 -12.42 -11.35 -16.46
C GLY A 100 -13.58 -10.34 -16.43
N ILE A 101 -13.54 -9.36 -15.53
CA ILE A 101 -14.59 -8.35 -15.40
C ILE A 101 -14.46 -7.37 -16.56
N GLN A 102 -15.47 -7.39 -17.44
CA GLN A 102 -15.60 -6.40 -18.49
C GLN A 102 -16.07 -5.07 -17.89
N HIS A 103 -15.52 -3.98 -18.39
CA HIS A 103 -15.90 -2.62 -18.03
C HIS A 103 -15.75 -1.74 -19.28
N GLY A 104 -16.48 -0.63 -19.32
CA GLY A 104 -16.36 0.31 -20.43
C GLY A 104 -15.19 1.28 -20.25
N SER A 105 -15.38 2.53 -20.67
CA SER A 105 -14.36 3.59 -20.61
C SER A 105 -14.25 4.19 -19.23
N LEU A 106 -13.02 4.42 -18.77
CA LEU A 106 -12.75 5.02 -17.46
C LEU A 106 -13.22 6.48 -17.44
N ILE A 107 -14.16 6.82 -16.56
CA ILE A 107 -14.59 8.20 -16.30
C ILE A 107 -13.69 8.86 -15.26
N ARG A 108 -13.42 8.16 -14.16
CA ARG A 108 -12.75 8.75 -13.00
C ARG A 108 -11.98 7.72 -12.18
N SER A 109 -10.80 8.11 -11.70
CA SER A 109 -9.99 7.35 -10.75
C SER A 109 -9.91 8.04 -9.39
N TYR A 110 -9.86 7.26 -8.31
CA TYR A 110 -9.69 7.73 -6.95
C TYR A 110 -8.45 7.08 -6.31
N GLU A 111 -7.75 7.81 -5.44
CA GLU A 111 -6.54 7.31 -4.78
C GLU A 111 -6.81 6.64 -3.41
N LYS A 112 -7.80 7.13 -2.63
CA LYS A 112 -8.03 6.70 -1.24
C LYS A 112 -9.52 6.51 -0.92
N PRO A 113 -10.03 5.27 -0.75
CA PRO A 113 -9.42 4.04 -1.28
C PRO A 113 -9.28 4.12 -2.80
N HIS A 114 -8.44 3.25 -3.36
CA HIS A 114 -8.27 3.15 -4.80
C HIS A 114 -9.58 2.66 -5.42
N ALA A 115 -10.14 3.43 -6.35
CA ALA A 115 -11.39 3.09 -7.01
C ALA A 115 -11.42 3.63 -8.43
N LEU A 116 -12.24 3.02 -9.28
CA LEU A 116 -12.41 3.35 -10.69
C LEU A 116 -13.90 3.38 -11.02
N LEU A 117 -14.34 4.47 -11.64
CA LEU A 117 -15.70 4.66 -12.15
C LEU A 117 -15.67 4.60 -13.69
N TYR A 118 -16.54 3.77 -14.28
CA TYR A 118 -16.64 3.55 -15.72
C TYR A 118 -17.99 4.03 -16.29
N ASP A 119 -18.02 4.34 -17.59
CA ASP A 119 -19.13 4.90 -18.40
C ASP A 119 -20.41 4.07 -18.43
N HIS A 120 -20.36 2.79 -18.08
CA HIS A 120 -21.54 1.95 -17.84
C HIS A 120 -22.02 2.01 -16.37
N SER A 121 -21.70 3.07 -15.65
CA SER A 121 -22.04 3.27 -14.24
C SER A 121 -21.54 2.13 -13.31
N HIS A 122 -20.34 1.61 -13.60
CA HIS A 122 -19.68 0.61 -12.75
C HIS A 122 -18.64 1.29 -11.87
N LEU A 123 -18.75 1.13 -10.55
CA LEU A 123 -17.80 1.59 -9.56
C LEU A 123 -17.11 0.40 -8.91
N TYR A 124 -15.80 0.31 -9.06
CA TYR A 124 -14.97 -0.71 -8.44
C TYR A 124 -14.06 -0.07 -7.40
N THR A 125 -13.99 -0.64 -6.20
CA THR A 125 -13.13 -0.16 -5.11
C THR A 125 -12.25 -1.30 -4.62
N LEU A 126 -10.95 -1.05 -4.43
CA LEU A 126 -10.00 -2.03 -3.88
C LEU A 126 -9.45 -1.55 -2.54
N THR A 127 -9.56 -2.40 -1.52
CA THR A 127 -9.07 -2.11 -0.18
C THR A 127 -8.42 -3.32 0.49
N VAL A 128 -7.69 -3.07 1.58
CA VAL A 128 -7.27 -4.11 2.53
C VAL A 128 -8.34 -4.29 3.60
N ALA A 129 -8.46 -5.48 4.18
CA ALA A 129 -9.51 -5.83 5.14
C ALA A 129 -9.58 -4.87 6.33
N LYS A 130 -8.44 -4.39 6.85
CA LYS A 130 -8.40 -3.45 7.97
C LYS A 130 -9.05 -2.09 7.67
N GLU A 131 -9.17 -1.72 6.39
CA GLU A 131 -9.70 -0.45 5.92
C GLU A 131 -11.14 -0.56 5.35
N TRP A 132 -11.83 -1.70 5.56
CA TRP A 132 -13.14 -1.97 4.96
C TRP A 132 -14.20 -0.89 5.23
N ARG A 133 -14.24 -0.32 6.44
CA ARG A 133 -15.26 0.69 6.81
C ARG A 133 -15.12 1.97 6.00
N MET A 134 -13.91 2.51 5.95
CA MET A 134 -13.60 3.71 5.17
C MET A 134 -13.89 3.43 3.70
N ALA A 135 -13.46 2.28 3.19
CA ALA A 135 -13.63 1.98 1.78
C ALA A 135 -15.10 1.80 1.37
N MET A 136 -15.90 1.16 2.22
CA MET A 136 -17.33 0.96 2.01
C MET A 136 -18.09 2.29 2.02
N LEU A 137 -17.81 3.17 2.99
CA LEU A 137 -18.42 4.51 3.04
C LEU A 137 -18.03 5.34 1.81
N SER A 138 -16.75 5.32 1.44
CA SER A 138 -16.29 6.01 0.22
C SER A 138 -16.95 5.45 -1.05
N ALA A 139 -17.13 4.13 -1.16
CA ALA A 139 -17.81 3.51 -2.30
C ALA A 139 -19.27 3.95 -2.38
N TYR A 140 -19.97 3.99 -1.26
CA TYR A 140 -21.35 4.50 -1.17
C TYR A 140 -21.45 5.99 -1.55
N GLU A 141 -20.62 6.85 -0.93
CA GLU A 141 -20.62 8.29 -1.20
C GLU A 141 -20.33 8.61 -2.67
N ARG A 142 -19.38 7.90 -3.28
CA ARG A 142 -19.01 8.08 -4.69
C ARG A 142 -20.12 7.65 -5.62
N ALA A 143 -20.82 6.56 -5.31
CA ALA A 143 -21.99 6.14 -6.07
C ALA A 143 -23.11 7.17 -6.01
N ALA A 144 -23.35 7.78 -4.83
CA ALA A 144 -24.33 8.84 -4.67
C ALA A 144 -23.93 10.16 -5.37
N GLN A 145 -22.64 10.42 -5.55
CA GLN A 145 -22.10 11.61 -6.23
C GLN A 145 -21.85 11.42 -7.73
N ALA A 146 -22.08 10.23 -8.27
CA ALA A 146 -21.92 9.97 -9.69
C ALA A 146 -22.98 10.76 -10.49
N SER A 147 -22.61 11.24 -11.67
CA SER A 147 -23.53 11.95 -12.57
C SER A 147 -24.67 11.07 -13.08
N GLU A 148 -24.43 9.77 -13.11
CA GLU A 148 -25.39 8.73 -13.49
C GLU A 148 -25.52 7.73 -12.34
N LYS A 149 -26.67 7.05 -12.28
CA LYS A 149 -26.92 6.03 -11.26
C LYS A 149 -25.93 4.88 -11.43
N VAL A 150 -25.10 4.63 -10.42
CA VAL A 150 -24.22 3.45 -10.38
C VAL A 150 -25.07 2.18 -10.34
N GLU A 151 -24.90 1.33 -11.35
CA GLU A 151 -25.60 0.03 -11.44
C GLU A 151 -24.84 -1.08 -10.72
N GLN A 152 -23.52 -0.99 -10.69
CA GLN A 152 -22.67 -1.96 -10.00
C GLN A 152 -21.66 -1.24 -9.12
N ASN A 153 -21.79 -1.41 -7.81
CA ASN A 153 -20.85 -0.86 -6.84
C ASN A 153 -20.16 -2.01 -6.09
N ARG A 154 -18.93 -2.34 -6.49
CA ARG A 154 -18.20 -3.51 -5.98
C ARG A 154 -17.00 -3.10 -5.15
N LEU A 155 -16.88 -3.68 -3.97
CA LEU A 155 -15.76 -3.54 -3.06
C LEU A 155 -14.96 -4.85 -2.98
N PHE A 156 -13.73 -4.82 -3.50
CA PHE A 156 -12.77 -5.90 -3.39
C PHE A 156 -11.91 -5.73 -2.13
N ILE A 157 -11.85 -6.79 -1.31
CA ILE A 157 -11.12 -6.81 -0.05
C ILE A 157 -9.97 -7.83 -0.11
N THR A 158 -8.76 -7.34 0.13
CA THR A 158 -7.49 -8.11 0.21
C THR A 158 -6.99 -8.21 1.66
N ASP A 159 -5.89 -8.93 1.90
CA ASP A 159 -5.23 -9.05 3.22
C ASP A 159 -6.18 -9.51 4.36
N HIS A 160 -7.07 -10.44 4.04
CA HIS A 160 -8.16 -10.88 4.91
C HIS A 160 -7.92 -12.27 5.56
N ARG A 161 -6.67 -12.78 5.50
CA ARG A 161 -6.24 -14.10 6.00
C ARG A 161 -5.66 -14.09 7.41
N VAL A 162 -5.80 -12.98 8.13
CA VAL A 162 -5.25 -12.79 9.49
C VAL A 162 -6.28 -12.12 10.41
N ASP A 163 -6.04 -12.17 11.71
CA ASP A 163 -6.87 -11.55 12.76
C ASP A 163 -8.36 -11.96 12.64
N ARG A 164 -9.29 -11.10 13.08
CA ARG A 164 -10.75 -11.29 12.99
C ARG A 164 -11.30 -11.47 11.57
N PHE A 165 -10.49 -11.30 10.51
CA PHE A 165 -10.97 -11.43 9.15
C PHE A 165 -10.99 -12.89 8.67
N VAL A 166 -10.39 -13.83 9.41
CA VAL A 166 -10.62 -15.26 9.17
C VAL A 166 -11.94 -15.76 9.78
N ASP A 167 -12.51 -15.00 10.71
CA ASP A 167 -13.78 -15.33 11.35
C ASP A 167 -14.96 -15.07 10.42
N GLN A 168 -15.75 -16.10 10.17
CA GLN A 168 -16.88 -16.02 9.24
C GLN A 168 -17.99 -15.09 9.75
N SER A 169 -18.22 -15.01 11.07
CA SER A 169 -19.24 -14.12 11.62
C SER A 169 -18.91 -12.65 11.36
N TYR A 170 -17.63 -12.30 11.44
CA TYR A 170 -17.14 -10.95 11.12
C TYR A 170 -17.21 -10.64 9.63
N ARG A 171 -16.96 -11.62 8.74
CA ARG A 171 -17.18 -11.45 7.28
C ARG A 171 -18.64 -11.21 6.96
N ASN A 172 -19.53 -12.01 7.55
CA ASN A 172 -20.98 -11.85 7.38
C ASN A 172 -21.45 -10.47 7.82
N LEU A 173 -20.88 -9.90 8.89
CA LEU A 173 -21.15 -8.52 9.32
C LEU A 173 -20.78 -7.50 8.24
N ILE A 174 -19.61 -7.67 7.62
CA ILE A 174 -19.12 -6.77 6.56
C ILE A 174 -20.00 -6.87 5.32
N GLU A 175 -20.34 -8.08 4.88
CA GLU A 175 -21.23 -8.31 3.75
C GLU A 175 -22.64 -7.77 3.99
N ALA A 176 -23.19 -7.94 5.20
CA ALA A 176 -24.47 -7.37 5.59
C ALA A 176 -24.46 -5.84 5.59
N ALA A 177 -23.34 -5.22 6.00
CA ALA A 177 -23.17 -3.77 5.90
C ALA A 177 -23.11 -3.32 4.43
N GLY A 178 -22.37 -4.04 3.58
CA GLY A 178 -22.31 -3.78 2.14
C GLY A 178 -23.69 -3.82 1.50
N LYS A 179 -24.46 -4.88 1.76
CA LYS A 179 -25.84 -5.02 1.25
C LYS A 179 -26.75 -3.85 1.64
N ARG A 180 -26.63 -3.33 2.87
CA ARG A 180 -27.42 -2.17 3.33
C ARG A 180 -27.03 -0.86 2.66
N LEU A 181 -25.80 -0.76 2.18
CA LEU A 181 -25.25 0.42 1.50
C LEU A 181 -25.23 0.27 -0.02
N ASP A 182 -25.85 -0.78 -0.57
CA ASP A 182 -25.81 -1.11 -2.00
C ASP A 182 -24.37 -1.24 -2.54
N VAL A 183 -23.51 -1.92 -1.76
CA VAL A 183 -22.12 -2.23 -2.10
C VAL A 183 -21.92 -3.75 -2.05
N GLU A 184 -21.64 -4.37 -3.19
CA GLU A 184 -21.30 -5.79 -3.29
C GLU A 184 -19.87 -6.03 -2.80
N VAL A 185 -19.70 -6.93 -1.83
CA VAL A 185 -18.38 -7.22 -1.24
C VAL A 185 -17.80 -8.50 -1.84
N TYR A 186 -16.55 -8.43 -2.31
CA TYR A 186 -15.79 -9.55 -2.85
C TYR A 186 -14.48 -9.72 -2.09
N TRP A 187 -14.20 -10.94 -1.62
CA TRP A 187 -12.94 -11.28 -0.95
C TRP A 187 -11.95 -11.81 -1.96
N VAL A 188 -10.81 -11.12 -2.12
CA VAL A 188 -9.77 -11.43 -3.11
C VAL A 188 -8.55 -12.00 -2.42
N MET A 189 -8.12 -13.18 -2.87
CA MET A 189 -6.99 -13.94 -2.33
C MET A 189 -5.65 -13.28 -2.57
#